data_AF-A0A5J4KMG9-F1
#
_entry.id   AF-A0A5J4KMG9-F1
#
_cell.length_a   1.000
_cell.length_b   1.000
_cell.length_c   1.000
_cell.angle_alpha   90.00
_cell.angle_beta   90.00
_cell.angle_gamma   90.00
#
_symmetry.space_group_name_H-M   'P 1'
#
loop_
_entity.id
_entity.type
_entity.pdbx_description
1 polymer ?
#
loop_
_entity_poly.entity_id
_entity_poly.type
_entity_poly.pdbx_seq_one_letter_code
_entity_poly.pdbx_strand_id
1 'polypeptide(L)'
;MSLSTYIHAVGIPNLHVMPAGALPPNPSELLDSKATNTLLAAIMDSKIEMVIFDTAPLLGLADASILASKVDGTVIVADSTRAKRKHLQQTKVLLTQSGARILGCVVNKQNFNRRYMPYYYYSSEDEEQEKASSQNRKSSDSISSSSLIPQSGRKNKAK
;
A
#
# COMPACT_ATOMS: atom_id res chain seq x y z
N MET A 1 -27.84 20.16 1.87
CA MET A 1 -28.47 19.02 1.18
C MET A 1 -28.60 17.88 2.19
N SER A 2 -29.72 17.13 2.22
CA SER A 2 -29.82 15.93 3.08
C SER A 2 -29.19 14.72 2.38
N LEU A 3 -28.29 14.01 3.07
CA LEU A 3 -27.64 12.80 2.54
C LEU A 3 -28.51 11.54 2.69
N SER A 4 -29.44 11.53 3.64
CA SER A 4 -30.20 10.32 4.03
C SER A 4 -31.02 9.70 2.89
N THR A 5 -31.39 10.49 1.89
CA THR A 5 -32.15 10.03 0.72
C THR A 5 -31.29 9.23 -0.26
N TYR A 6 -29.97 9.42 -0.23
CA TYR A 6 -29.02 8.87 -1.21
C TYR A 6 -28.10 7.79 -0.63
N ILE A 7 -28.10 7.65 0.69
CA ILE A 7 -27.23 6.73 1.42
C ILE A 7 -28.07 5.58 1.97
N HIS A 8 -27.65 4.35 1.69
CA HIS A 8 -28.37 3.14 2.08
C HIS A 8 -27.51 2.24 2.98
N ALA A 9 -28.08 1.73 4.06
CA ALA A 9 -27.45 0.70 4.88
C ALA A 9 -27.44 -0.63 4.14
N VAL A 10 -26.33 -1.37 4.21
CA VAL A 10 -26.11 -2.62 3.45
C VAL A 10 -25.97 -3.86 4.33
N GLY A 11 -26.55 -3.84 5.53
CA GLY A 11 -26.50 -4.97 6.47
C GLY A 11 -25.15 -5.20 7.16
N ILE A 12 -24.18 -4.30 6.92
CA ILE A 12 -22.87 -4.30 7.58
C ILE A 12 -22.84 -3.08 8.51
N PRO A 13 -22.55 -3.26 9.82
CA PRO A 13 -22.47 -2.16 10.77
C PRO A 13 -21.51 -1.06 10.30
N ASN A 14 -21.93 0.21 10.45
CA ASN A 14 -21.17 1.40 10.08
C ASN A 14 -20.84 1.56 8.59
N LEU A 15 -21.29 0.65 7.72
CA LEU A 15 -21.12 0.75 6.28
C LEU A 15 -22.42 1.18 5.61
N HIS A 16 -22.32 2.26 4.84
CA HIS A 16 -23.39 2.71 3.99
C HIS A 16 -22.87 2.90 2.55
N VAL A 17 -23.79 2.82 1.59
CA VAL A 17 -23.48 2.92 0.17
C VAL A 17 -24.35 3.99 -0.47
N MET A 18 -23.70 4.85 -1.26
CA MET A 18 -24.35 5.76 -2.21
C MET A 18 -24.14 5.21 -3.62
N PRO A 19 -25.15 4.61 -4.27
CA PRO A 19 -25.01 4.12 -5.64
C PRO A 19 -24.88 5.27 -6.64
N ALA A 20 -24.33 4.99 -7.83
CA ALA A 20 -24.15 6.00 -8.89
C ALA A 20 -25.48 6.61 -9.40
N GLY A 21 -26.61 5.92 -9.20
CA GLY A 21 -27.90 6.34 -9.71
C GLY A 21 -28.05 6.11 -11.22
N ALA A 22 -28.92 6.89 -11.86
CA ALA A 22 -29.11 6.83 -13.31
C ALA A 22 -27.90 7.41 -14.04
N LEU A 23 -27.50 6.78 -15.15
CA LEU A 23 -26.37 7.24 -15.95
C LEU A 23 -26.66 8.64 -16.54
N PRO A 24 -25.89 9.68 -16.18
CA PRO A 24 -26.09 11.01 -16.76
C PRO A 24 -25.54 11.05 -18.20
N PRO A 25 -26.00 12.01 -19.02
CA PRO A 25 -25.45 12.21 -20.36
C PRO A 25 -23.96 12.59 -20.34
N ASN A 26 -23.54 13.40 -19.34
CA ASN A 26 -22.17 13.91 -19.19
C ASN A 26 -21.62 13.64 -17.77
N PRO A 27 -21.05 12.45 -17.48
CA PRO A 27 -20.60 12.10 -16.13
C PRO A 27 -19.46 13.00 -15.62
N SER A 28 -18.46 13.30 -16.47
CA SER A 28 -17.32 14.12 -16.07
C SER A 28 -17.71 15.55 -15.69
N GLU A 29 -18.64 16.17 -16.41
CA GLU A 29 -19.17 17.50 -16.08
C GLU A 29 -19.97 17.49 -14.78
N LEU A 30 -20.72 16.42 -14.52
CA LEU A 30 -21.45 16.28 -13.25
C LEU A 30 -20.47 16.24 -12.07
N LEU A 31 -19.37 15.51 -12.18
CA LEU A 31 -18.33 15.45 -11.16
C LEU A 31 -17.64 16.80 -10.92
N ASP A 32 -17.57 17.65 -11.96
CA ASP A 32 -17.05 19.02 -11.81
C ASP A 32 -18.09 20.08 -11.43
N SER A 33 -19.36 19.68 -11.32
CA SER A 33 -20.46 20.61 -11.09
C SER A 33 -20.51 21.16 -9.65
N LYS A 34 -21.25 22.28 -9.50
CA LYS A 34 -21.64 22.83 -8.20
C LYS A 34 -22.41 21.83 -7.33
N ALA A 35 -23.16 20.92 -7.94
CA ALA A 35 -23.91 19.90 -7.21
C ALA A 35 -22.96 18.94 -6.49
N THR A 36 -21.88 18.49 -7.14
CA THR A 36 -20.84 17.67 -6.52
C THR A 36 -20.14 18.41 -5.39
N ASN A 37 -19.81 19.69 -5.57
CA ASN A 37 -19.21 20.48 -4.49
C ASN A 37 -20.17 20.63 -3.29
N THR A 38 -21.48 20.74 -3.54
CA THR A 38 -22.50 20.79 -2.48
C THR A 38 -22.63 19.45 -1.75
N LEU A 39 -22.52 18.32 -2.48
CA LEU A 39 -22.48 16.98 -1.91
C LEU A 39 -21.26 16.81 -0.99
N LEU A 40 -20.07 17.19 -1.47
CA LEU A 40 -18.83 17.11 -0.68
C LEU A 40 -18.92 17.95 0.60
N ALA A 41 -19.45 19.18 0.53
CA ALA A 41 -19.68 20.00 1.71
C ALA A 41 -20.64 19.33 2.71
N ALA A 42 -21.75 18.76 2.22
CA ALA A 42 -22.70 18.04 3.08
C ALA A 42 -22.10 16.78 3.72
N ILE A 43 -21.18 16.10 3.04
CA ILE A 43 -20.40 14.98 3.59
C ILE A 43 -19.48 15.48 4.72
N MET A 44 -18.77 16.60 4.51
CA MET A 44 -17.89 17.18 5.53
C MET A 44 -18.65 17.62 6.79
N ASP A 45 -19.88 18.11 6.65
CA ASP A 45 -20.74 18.51 7.77
C ASP A 45 -21.40 17.31 8.50
N SER A 46 -21.22 16.09 7.97
CA SER A 46 -21.85 14.89 8.51
C SER A 46 -20.99 14.21 9.58
N LYS A 47 -21.54 13.15 10.21
CA LYS A 47 -20.80 12.30 11.17
C LYS A 47 -20.02 11.17 10.48
N ILE A 48 -19.80 11.24 9.18
CA ILE A 48 -19.10 10.20 8.42
C ILE A 48 -17.59 10.39 8.61
N GLU A 49 -16.92 9.36 9.12
CA GLU A 49 -15.48 9.41 9.42
C GLU A 49 -14.61 9.16 8.18
N MET A 50 -15.12 8.39 7.21
CA MET A 50 -14.40 8.01 6.01
C MET A 50 -15.34 7.85 4.83
N VAL A 51 -14.95 8.39 3.69
CA VAL A 51 -15.64 8.22 2.41
C VAL A 51 -14.67 7.63 1.39
N ILE A 52 -15.13 6.58 0.72
CA ILE A 52 -14.40 5.95 -0.38
C ILE A 52 -15.18 6.24 -1.66
N PHE A 53 -14.53 6.93 -2.59
CA PHE A 53 -15.04 7.12 -3.94
C PHE A 53 -14.49 6.01 -4.84
N ASP A 54 -15.39 5.22 -5.41
CA ASP A 54 -15.05 4.33 -6.52
C ASP A 54 -15.16 5.11 -7.84
N THR A 55 -14.22 4.86 -8.75
CA THR A 55 -14.09 5.64 -9.98
C THR A 55 -13.82 4.75 -11.18
N ALA A 56 -14.24 5.19 -12.36
CA ALA A 56 -13.87 4.53 -13.61
C ALA A 56 -12.34 4.50 -13.83
N PRO A 57 -11.82 3.63 -14.71
CA PRO A 57 -10.40 3.59 -15.01
C PRO A 57 -9.87 4.95 -15.48
N LEU A 58 -8.79 5.43 -14.86
CA LEU A 58 -8.22 6.76 -15.14
C LEU A 58 -7.77 6.96 -16.59
N LEU A 59 -7.23 5.94 -17.24
CA LEU A 59 -6.70 6.08 -18.59
C LEU A 59 -7.85 6.11 -19.61
N GLY A 60 -8.07 7.28 -20.21
CA GLY A 60 -9.11 7.52 -21.21
C GLY A 60 -10.36 8.20 -20.67
N LEU A 61 -10.47 8.42 -19.35
CA LEU A 61 -11.60 9.09 -18.72
C LEU A 61 -11.11 10.14 -17.72
N ALA A 62 -11.81 11.27 -17.63
CA ALA A 62 -11.42 12.38 -16.75
C ALA A 62 -11.92 12.19 -15.29
N ASP A 63 -12.89 11.31 -15.07
CA ASP A 63 -13.67 11.20 -13.84
C ASP A 63 -12.79 11.06 -12.59
N ALA A 64 -11.85 10.12 -12.62
CA ALA A 64 -10.95 9.87 -11.50
C ALA A 64 -10.00 11.06 -11.24
N SER A 65 -9.51 11.75 -12.28
CA SER A 65 -8.65 12.94 -12.11
C SER A 65 -9.43 14.12 -11.51
N ILE A 66 -10.68 14.33 -11.94
CA ILE A 66 -11.54 15.40 -11.43
C ILE A 66 -11.87 15.16 -9.95
N LEU A 67 -12.22 13.94 -9.57
CA LEU A 67 -12.48 13.61 -8.16
C LEU A 67 -11.21 13.64 -7.32
N ALA A 68 -10.08 13.18 -7.87
CA ALA A 68 -8.82 13.11 -7.14
C ALA A 68 -8.29 14.49 -6.68
N SER A 69 -8.68 15.57 -7.34
CA SER A 69 -8.35 16.95 -6.93
C SER A 69 -9.23 17.48 -5.80
N LYS A 70 -10.31 16.77 -5.45
CA LYS A 70 -11.33 17.16 -4.46
C LYS A 70 -11.34 16.30 -3.20
N VAL A 71 -10.44 15.32 -3.10
CA VAL A 71 -10.36 14.36 -1.98
C VAL A 71 -8.99 14.42 -1.31
N ASP A 72 -8.92 13.95 -0.06
CA ASP A 72 -7.69 14.02 0.76
C ASP A 72 -6.57 13.10 0.27
N GLY A 73 -6.92 12.05 -0.49
CA GLY A 73 -5.93 11.15 -1.05
C GLY A 73 -6.49 10.15 -2.05
N THR A 74 -5.59 9.64 -2.90
CA THR A 74 -5.91 8.70 -3.97
C THR A 74 -5.03 7.46 -3.84
N VAL A 75 -5.66 6.28 -3.95
CA VAL A 75 -4.96 4.99 -4.05
C VAL A 75 -5.10 4.47 -5.47
N ILE A 76 -3.98 4.08 -6.09
CA ILE A 76 -3.99 3.46 -7.41
C ILE A 76 -4.19 1.95 -7.24
N VAL A 77 -5.13 1.35 -7.98
CA VAL A 77 -5.27 -0.11 -8.03
C VAL A 77 -4.72 -0.63 -9.35
N ALA A 78 -3.65 -1.42 -9.29
CA ALA A 78 -2.98 -2.00 -10.45
C ALA A 78 -3.30 -3.50 -10.57
N ASP A 79 -3.99 -3.89 -11.64
CA ASP A 79 -4.21 -5.30 -11.97
C ASP A 79 -2.90 -5.94 -12.47
N SER A 80 -2.27 -6.80 -11.68
CA SER A 80 -0.98 -7.43 -12.02
C SER A 80 -0.98 -8.25 -13.31
N THR A 81 -2.15 -8.66 -13.80
CA THR A 81 -2.28 -9.46 -15.03
C THR A 81 -2.38 -8.60 -16.29
N ARG A 82 -2.74 -7.31 -16.15
CA ARG A 82 -3.06 -6.42 -17.28
C ARG A 82 -2.32 -5.09 -17.25
N ALA A 83 -1.95 -4.59 -16.08
CA ALA A 83 -1.32 -3.30 -15.92
C ALA A 83 0.09 -3.31 -16.52
N LYS A 84 0.34 -2.40 -17.46
CA LYS A 84 1.67 -2.17 -18.03
C LYS A 84 2.36 -1.05 -17.29
N ARG A 85 3.67 -1.17 -17.05
CA ARG A 85 4.48 -0.13 -16.37
C ARG A 85 4.30 1.26 -17.00
N LYS A 86 4.28 1.34 -18.34
CA LYS A 86 4.02 2.61 -19.06
C LYS A 86 2.68 3.24 -18.69
N HIS A 87 1.63 2.44 -18.56
CA HIS A 87 0.30 2.92 -18.19
C HIS A 87 0.29 3.44 -16.76
N LEU A 88 0.93 2.75 -15.81
CA LEU A 88 1.05 3.23 -14.43
C LEU A 88 1.87 4.52 -14.33
N GLN A 89 2.92 4.67 -15.14
CA GLN A 89 3.67 5.93 -15.24
C GLN A 89 2.79 7.07 -15.76
N GLN A 90 1.99 6.83 -16.80
CA GLN A 90 1.03 7.81 -17.31
C GLN A 90 -0.03 8.17 -16.27
N THR A 91 -0.58 7.17 -15.57
CA THR A 91 -1.53 7.37 -14.46
C THR A 91 -0.96 8.29 -13.39
N LYS A 92 0.29 8.05 -12.98
CA LYS A 92 0.97 8.91 -12.00
C LYS A 92 1.05 10.35 -12.50
N VAL A 93 1.46 10.57 -13.76
CA VAL A 93 1.56 11.92 -14.35
C VAL A 93 0.20 12.63 -14.33
N LEU A 94 -0.86 11.97 -14.80
CA LEU A 94 -2.21 12.55 -14.86
C LEU A 94 -2.72 12.94 -13.48
N LEU A 95 -2.58 12.04 -12.49
CA LEU A 95 -2.99 12.33 -11.10
C LEU A 95 -2.18 13.48 -10.51
N THR A 96 -0.85 13.49 -10.69
CA THR A 96 -0.01 14.60 -10.22
C THR A 96 -0.39 15.92 -10.87
N GLN A 97 -0.68 15.94 -12.17
CA GLN A 97 -1.13 17.14 -12.89
C GLN A 97 -2.50 17.64 -12.41
N SER A 98 -3.39 16.73 -11.99
CA SER A 98 -4.68 17.11 -11.39
C SER A 98 -4.57 17.63 -9.95
N GLY A 99 -3.37 17.62 -9.35
CA GLY A 99 -3.16 18.03 -7.96
C GLY A 99 -3.49 16.94 -6.93
N ALA A 100 -3.69 15.69 -7.38
CA ALA A 100 -4.03 14.59 -6.49
C ALA A 100 -2.89 14.20 -5.55
N ARG A 101 -3.23 13.93 -4.28
CA ARG A 101 -2.32 13.33 -3.31
C ARG A 101 -2.33 11.81 -3.44
N ILE A 102 -1.36 11.25 -4.15
CA ILE A 102 -1.21 9.79 -4.29
C ILE A 102 -0.69 9.19 -2.97
N LEU A 103 -1.50 8.39 -2.30
CA LEU A 103 -1.15 7.71 -1.05
C LEU A 103 -0.32 6.45 -1.30
N GLY A 104 -0.55 5.77 -2.41
CA GLY A 104 0.15 4.54 -2.74
C GLY A 104 -0.49 3.77 -3.89
N CYS A 105 -0.04 2.53 -4.08
CA CYS A 105 -0.53 1.61 -5.11
C CYS A 105 -0.82 0.24 -4.49
N VAL A 106 -1.98 -0.32 -4.82
CA VAL A 106 -2.38 -1.68 -4.48
C VAL A 106 -2.25 -2.55 -5.73
N VAL A 107 -1.39 -3.57 -5.66
CA VAL A 107 -1.29 -4.58 -6.72
C VAL A 107 -2.33 -5.66 -6.46
N ASN A 108 -3.25 -5.84 -7.40
CA ASN A 108 -4.35 -6.79 -7.29
C ASN A 108 -4.18 -7.96 -8.29
N LYS A 109 -4.88 -9.07 -8.03
CA LYS A 109 -4.89 -10.30 -8.85
C LYS A 109 -3.52 -10.95 -9.04
N GLN A 110 -2.62 -10.74 -8.09
CA GLN A 110 -1.31 -11.38 -8.14
C GLN A 110 -1.50 -12.88 -7.94
N ASN A 111 -1.11 -13.66 -8.96
CA ASN A 111 -1.08 -15.11 -8.86
C ASN A 111 0.15 -15.52 -8.05
N PHE A 112 -0.04 -15.76 -6.76
CA PHE A 112 0.97 -16.40 -5.93
C PHE A 112 1.02 -17.89 -6.28
N ASN A 113 1.87 -18.26 -7.24
CA ASN A 113 2.15 -19.66 -7.49
C ASN A 113 2.92 -20.23 -6.28
N ARG A 114 2.26 -21.09 -5.49
CA ARG A 114 2.81 -21.75 -4.29
C ARG A 114 4.17 -22.41 -4.50
N ARG A 115 4.54 -22.75 -5.74
CA ARG A 115 5.84 -23.39 -6.07
C ARG A 115 7.04 -22.43 -6.04
N TYR A 116 6.82 -21.11 -6.06
CA TYR A 116 7.87 -20.07 -5.96
C TYR A 116 8.00 -19.46 -4.54
N MET A 117 7.20 -19.94 -3.58
CA MET A 117 7.18 -19.49 -2.18
C MET A 117 8.13 -20.19 -1.18
N PRO A 118 9.09 -21.09 -1.51
CA PRO A 118 10.04 -21.56 -0.50
C PRO A 118 11.04 -20.47 -0.07
N TYR A 119 11.49 -19.61 -1.00
CA TYR A 119 12.66 -18.76 -0.75
C TYR A 119 12.33 -17.48 0.05
N TYR A 120 11.08 -17.01 -0.01
CA TYR A 120 10.67 -15.80 0.71
C TYR A 120 10.43 -16.03 2.21
N TYR A 121 10.21 -17.27 2.65
CA TYR A 121 9.98 -17.56 4.07
C TYR A 121 11.29 -17.65 4.86
N TYR A 122 12.35 -18.22 4.26
CA TYR A 122 13.67 -18.30 4.91
C TYR A 122 14.36 -16.94 5.06
N SER A 123 14.19 -16.04 4.09
CA SER A 123 14.82 -14.70 4.16
C SER A 123 14.29 -13.82 5.29
N SER A 124 13.12 -14.13 5.86
CA SER A 124 12.54 -13.42 7.00
C SER A 124 12.95 -14.01 8.37
N GLU A 125 13.41 -15.26 8.42
CA GLU A 125 13.82 -15.90 9.68
C GLU A 125 15.29 -15.67 10.03
N ASP A 126 16.15 -15.42 9.03
CA ASP A 126 17.58 -15.19 9.25
C ASP A 126 17.89 -13.81 9.87
N GLU A 127 17.09 -12.78 9.60
CA GLU A 127 17.29 -11.43 10.17
C GLU A 127 16.96 -11.36 11.68
N GLU A 128 16.07 -12.23 12.17
CA GLU A 128 15.69 -12.27 13.59
C GLU A 128 16.75 -13.01 14.43
N GLN A 129 17.41 -14.03 13.88
CA GLN A 129 18.47 -14.77 14.57
C GLN A 129 19.79 -13.98 14.65
N GLU A 130 20.11 -13.15 13.65
CA GLU A 130 21.36 -12.36 13.65
C GLU A 130 21.33 -11.24 14.73
N LYS A 131 20.15 -10.66 15.01
CA LYS A 131 19.96 -9.67 16.08
C LYS A 131 20.02 -10.28 17.48
N ALA A 132 19.49 -11.49 17.67
CA ALA A 132 19.55 -12.21 18.95
C ALA A 132 20.99 -12.69 19.27
N SER A 133 21.75 -13.12 18.26
CA SER A 133 23.13 -13.59 18.44
C SER A 133 24.11 -12.46 18.77
N SER A 134 23.85 -11.24 18.30
CA SER A 134 24.70 -10.06 18.52
C SER A 134 24.59 -9.48 19.94
N GLN A 135 23.47 -9.69 20.64
CA GLN A 135 23.30 -9.27 22.04
C GLN A 135 23.95 -10.25 23.03
N ASN A 136 24.02 -11.55 22.71
CA ASN A 136 24.56 -12.58 23.60
C ASN A 136 26.10 -12.69 23.57
N ARG A 137 26.76 -12.11 22.55
CA ARG A 137 28.23 -12.04 22.49
C ARG A 137 28.83 -10.94 23.38
N LYS A 138 28.09 -9.86 23.63
CA LYS A 138 28.58 -8.76 24.50
C LYS A 138 28.59 -9.11 26.00
N SER A 139 27.87 -10.14 26.42
CA SER A 139 27.81 -10.59 27.82
C SER A 139 28.87 -11.64 28.17
N SER A 140 29.50 -12.30 27.18
CA SER A 140 30.42 -13.42 27.40
C SER A 140 31.92 -13.05 27.40
N ASP A 141 32.29 -11.87 26.89
CA ASP A 141 33.70 -11.45 26.78
C ASP A 141 34.30 -10.86 28.09
N SER A 142 33.58 -10.86 29.21
CA SER A 142 34.05 -10.28 30.48
C SER A 142 34.63 -11.29 31.48
N ILE A 143 34.65 -12.59 31.17
CA ILE A 143 35.14 -13.63 32.10
C ILE A 143 36.07 -14.61 31.36
N SER A 144 37.36 -14.29 31.32
CA SER A 144 38.46 -15.22 31.67
C SER A 144 39.78 -14.75 31.06
N SER A 145 40.49 -14.00 31.91
CA SER A 145 41.87 -13.56 31.82
C SER A 145 42.89 -14.69 31.67
N SER A 146 44.09 -14.31 31.20
CA SER A 146 45.40 -14.79 31.65
C SER A 146 45.79 -16.26 31.45
N SER A 147 46.71 -16.54 30.51
CA SER A 147 48.14 -16.77 30.82
C SER A 147 48.95 -17.34 29.64
N LEU A 148 49.95 -16.56 29.22
CA LEU A 148 51.23 -16.76 28.49
C LEU A 148 51.69 -18.15 27.95
N ILE A 149 51.89 -18.21 26.61
CA ILE A 149 53.03 -18.62 25.71
C ILE A 149 54.00 -19.83 26.01
N PRO A 150 54.77 -20.38 25.01
CA PRO A 150 54.93 -21.83 24.70
C PRO A 150 56.42 -22.31 24.74
N GLN A 151 56.79 -23.54 24.28
CA GLN A 151 58.07 -23.97 23.62
C GLN A 151 58.01 -25.49 23.26
N SER A 152 58.19 -25.93 22.00
CA SER A 152 59.43 -26.30 21.25
C SER A 152 60.13 -27.62 21.67
N GLY A 153 60.35 -28.55 20.73
CA GLY A 153 61.22 -29.74 20.93
C GLY A 153 61.26 -30.78 19.79
N ARG A 154 62.34 -30.75 18.99
CA ARG A 154 62.76 -31.64 17.88
C ARG A 154 63.22 -33.05 18.36
N LYS A 155 63.04 -34.13 17.56
CA LYS A 155 64.14 -34.96 16.97
C LYS A 155 63.69 -36.30 16.30
N ASN A 156 64.38 -36.59 15.19
CA ASN A 156 64.44 -37.79 14.32
C ASN A 156 64.77 -39.13 15.01
N LYS A 157 64.39 -40.28 14.41
CA LYS A 157 65.27 -41.13 13.55
C LYS A 157 64.61 -42.44 13.07
N ALA A 158 65.04 -42.83 11.88
CA ALA A 158 64.75 -44.02 11.09
C ALA A 158 65.02 -45.38 11.78
N LYS A 159 64.28 -46.39 11.36
CA LYS A 159 64.84 -47.59 10.70
C LYS A 159 63.84 -48.15 9.71
#